data_AF-A0A936HNZ8-F1
#
_entry.id   AF-A0A936HNZ8-F1
#
_cell.length_a   1.000
_cell.length_b   1.000
_cell.length_c   1.000
_cell.angle_alpha   90.00
_cell.angle_beta   90.00
_cell.angle_gamma   90.00
#
_symmetry.space_group_name_H-M   'P 1'
#
loop_
_entity.id
_entity.type
_entity.pdbx_description
1 polymer ?
#
loop_
_entity_poly.entity_id
_entity_poly.type
_entity_poly.pdbx_seq_one_letter_code
_entity_poly.pdbx_strand_id
1 'polypeptide(L)'
;MNERLFIVDSKRVWCVDQETGEIVWMEAIGGMMKGGAIEAVMLEGNRLFVCAERQMHCLDADTGIEHWAIDLEGMASNKSMVTRSHPIVNRTISAMGTA
;
A
#
# COMPACT_ATOMS: atom_id res chain seq x y z
N MET A 1 -15.65 2.62 15.56
CA MET A 1 -15.15 1.84 14.40
C MET A 1 -13.66 1.80 14.58
N ASN A 2 -13.06 0.61 14.66
CA ASN A 2 -11.63 0.51 14.90
C ASN A 2 -10.90 1.10 13.69
N GLU A 3 -10.15 2.17 13.92
CA GLU A 3 -9.32 2.78 12.90
C GLU A 3 -8.15 1.84 12.60
N ARG A 4 -7.81 1.68 11.32
CA ARG A 4 -6.70 0.83 10.86
C ARG A 4 -5.54 1.71 10.44
N LEU A 5 -4.35 1.38 10.92
CA LEU A 5 -3.10 1.99 10.49
C LEU A 5 -2.39 1.05 9.52
N PHE A 6 -2.02 1.57 8.34
CA PHE A 6 -1.19 0.85 7.38
C PHE A 6 0.26 1.33 7.45
N ILE A 7 1.18 0.41 7.71
CA ILE A 7 2.62 0.67 7.77
C ILE A 7 3.29 -0.08 6.61
N VAL A 8 4.20 0.59 5.91
CA VAL A 8 4.84 0.06 4.72
C VAL A 8 6.34 0.01 4.95
N ASP A 9 6.93 -1.17 4.78
CA ASP A 9 8.38 -1.34 4.66
C ASP A 9 8.77 -1.55 3.19
N SER A 10 10.04 -1.84 2.92
CA SER A 10 10.52 -2.05 1.55
C SER A 10 9.71 -3.08 0.75
N LYS A 11 9.12 -4.11 1.36
CA LYS A 11 8.47 -5.20 0.64
C LYS A 11 7.13 -5.65 1.23
N ARG A 12 6.75 -5.13 2.39
CA ARG A 12 5.57 -5.56 3.12
C ARG A 12 4.69 -4.40 3.48
N VAL A 13 3.41 -4.69 3.54
CA VAL A 13 2.40 -3.84 4.15
C VAL A 13 1.91 -4.54 5.41
N TRP A 14 1.79 -3.77 6.48
CA TRP A 14 1.24 -4.18 7.77
C TRP A 14 -0.04 -3.40 8.02
N CYS A 15 -1.11 -4.10 8.42
CA CYS A 15 -2.30 -3.49 8.98
C CYS A 15 -2.29 -3.68 10.50
N VAL A 16 -2.43 -2.57 11.21
CA VAL A 16 -2.40 -2.52 12.66
C VAL A 16 -3.70 -1.90 13.14
N ASP A 17 -4.31 -2.48 14.16
CA ASP A 17 -5.42 -1.86 14.87
C ASP A 17 -4.88 -0.63 15.62
N GLN A 18 -5.42 0.55 15.30
CA GLN A 18 -4.87 1.81 15.80
C GLN A 18 -5.05 1.99 17.31
N GLU A 19 -6.09 1.38 17.90
CA GLU A 19 -6.39 1.52 19.33
C GLU A 19 -5.47 0.63 20.18
N THR A 20 -5.26 -0.60 19.73
CA THR A 20 -4.54 -1.63 20.48
C THR A 20 -3.07 -1.76 20.08
N GLY A 21 -2.71 -1.34 18.86
CA GLY A 21 -1.40 -1.59 18.27
C GLY A 21 -1.20 -3.04 17.81
N GLU A 22 -2.24 -3.87 17.82
CA GLU A 22 -2.16 -5.26 17.38
C GLU A 22 -2.09 -5.37 15.85
N ILE A 23 -1.24 -6.28 15.36
CA ILE A 23 -1.14 -6.56 13.93
C ILE A 23 -2.36 -7.39 13.53
N VAL A 24 -3.20 -6.83 12.65
CA VAL A 24 -4.35 -7.51 12.07
C VAL A 24 -3.89 -8.44 10.95
N TRP A 25 -3.06 -7.94 10.05
CA TRP A 25 -2.47 -8.71 8.96
C TRP A 25 -1.14 -8.11 8.50
N MET A 26 -0.34 -8.92 7.81
CA MET A 26 0.87 -8.50 7.11
C MET A 26 0.96 -9.25 5.79
N GLU A 27 1.19 -8.50 4.71
CA GLU A 27 1.33 -9.08 3.37
C GLU A 27 2.65 -8.64 2.75
N ALA A 28 3.38 -9.61 2.19
CA ALA A 28 4.57 -9.36 1.40
C ALA A 28 4.18 -9.22 -0.07
N ILE A 29 4.48 -8.07 -0.67
CA ILE A 29 4.17 -7.84 -2.08
C ILE A 29 5.07 -8.74 -2.94
N GLY A 30 4.45 -9.54 -3.80
CA GLY A 30 5.13 -10.49 -4.68
C GLY A 30 5.68 -9.83 -5.95
N GLY A 31 6.29 -10.65 -6.82
CA GLY A 31 6.64 -10.26 -8.20
C GLY A 31 7.82 -9.28 -8.38
N MET A 32 8.27 -8.62 -7.31
CA MET A 32 9.42 -7.71 -7.33
C MET A 32 10.77 -8.39 -7.64
N MET A 33 11.63 -7.68 -8.35
CA MET A 33 13.02 -8.07 -8.59
C MET A 33 13.87 -8.00 -7.30
N LYS A 34 15.08 -8.56 -7.38
CA LYS A 34 16.06 -8.46 -6.29
C LYS A 34 16.48 -7.00 -6.10
N GLY A 35 16.17 -6.44 -4.93
CA GLY A 35 16.39 -5.03 -4.62
C GLY A 35 15.19 -4.12 -4.86
N GLY A 36 14.08 -4.67 -5.38
CA GLY A 36 12.82 -3.95 -5.52
C GLY A 36 12.24 -3.51 -4.19
N ALA A 37 11.49 -2.41 -4.25
CA ALA A 37 10.82 -1.86 -3.09
C ALA A 37 9.42 -1.33 -3.44
N ILE A 38 8.55 -1.29 -2.44
CA ILE A 38 7.30 -0.55 -2.50
C ILE A 38 7.61 0.95 -2.59
N GLU A 39 7.04 1.60 -3.60
CA GLU A 39 7.29 3.00 -3.92
C GLU A 39 6.17 3.91 -3.42
N ALA A 40 4.93 3.42 -3.42
CA ALA A 40 3.77 4.16 -2.97
C ALA A 40 2.65 3.23 -2.51
N VAL A 41 1.84 3.73 -1.58
CA VAL A 41 0.61 3.07 -1.13
C VAL A 41 -0.50 4.11 -1.03
N MET A 42 -1.71 3.73 -1.47
CA MET A 42 -2.91 4.56 -1.41
C MET A 42 -4.07 3.73 -0.87
N LEU A 43 -4.80 4.28 0.09
CA LEU A 43 -6.04 3.70 0.59
C LEU A 43 -7.22 4.47 0.00
N GLU A 44 -8.14 3.77 -0.66
CA GLU A 44 -9.40 4.33 -1.15
C GLU A 44 -10.55 3.36 -0.83
N GLY A 45 -11.45 3.78 0.06
CA GLY A 45 -12.46 2.89 0.62
C GLY A 45 -11.82 1.68 1.32
N ASN A 46 -12.25 0.47 0.96
CA ASN A 46 -11.69 -0.79 1.48
C ASN A 46 -10.66 -1.42 0.53
N ARG A 47 -9.94 -0.59 -0.25
CA ARG A 47 -8.93 -1.04 -1.20
C ARG A 47 -7.61 -0.34 -0.93
N LEU A 48 -6.57 -1.14 -0.79
CA LEU A 48 -5.21 -0.69 -0.66
C LEU A 48 -4.47 -0.93 -1.97
N PHE A 49 -4.06 0.14 -2.61
CA PHE A 49 -3.29 0.10 -3.85
C PHE A 49 -1.81 0.24 -3.53
N VAL A 50 -1.01 -0.73 -3.97
CA VAL A 50 0.42 -0.80 -3.68
C VAL A 50 1.18 -0.77 -5.00
N CYS A 51 2.02 0.25 -5.18
CA CYS A 51 2.90 0.36 -6.33
C CYS A 51 4.29 -0.12 -5.95
N ALA A 52 4.80 -1.10 -6.67
CA ALA A 52 6.11 -1.69 -6.45
C ALA A 52 6.80 -1.96 -7.79
N GLU A 53 7.90 -1.25 -8.04
CA GLU A 53 8.64 -1.29 -9.32
C GLU A 53 7.77 -1.05 -10.56
N ARG A 54 7.37 -2.12 -11.25
CA ARG A 54 6.57 -2.11 -12.48
C ARG A 54 5.22 -2.78 -12.27
N GLN A 55 4.80 -2.95 -11.03
CA GLN A 55 3.57 -3.65 -10.69
C GLN A 55 2.68 -2.77 -9.82
N MET A 56 1.38 -2.90 -10.05
CA MET A 56 0.37 -2.32 -9.18
C MET A 56 -0.50 -3.45 -8.64
N HIS A 57 -0.59 -3.52 -7.32
CA HIS A 57 -1.37 -4.50 -6.59
C HIS A 57 -2.57 -3.82 -5.94
N CYS A 58 -3.69 -4.53 -5.87
CA CYS A 58 -4.87 -4.11 -5.15
C CYS A 58 -5.21 -5.15 -4.09
N LEU A 59 -5.08 -4.76 -2.83
CA LEU A 59 -5.36 -5.59 -1.68
C LEU A 59 -6.66 -5.12 -1.03
N ASP A 60 -7.39 -6.04 -0.43
CA ASP A 60 -8.46 -5.73 0.49
C ASP A 60 -7.86 -5.14 1.78
N ALA A 61 -8.29 -3.94 2.18
CA ALA A 61 -7.67 -3.24 3.30
C ALA A 61 -7.99 -3.93 4.65
N ASP A 62 -9.08 -4.67 4.72
CA ASP A 62 -9.50 -5.35 5.93
C ASP A 62 -8.73 -6.65 6.19
N THR A 63 -8.36 -7.35 5.12
CA THR A 63 -7.82 -8.72 5.19
C THR A 63 -6.41 -8.87 4.64
N GLY A 64 -5.93 -7.91 3.85
CA GLY A 64 -4.64 -7.98 3.15
C GLY A 64 -4.67 -8.87 1.91
N ILE A 65 -5.81 -9.49 1.58
CA ILE A 65 -5.92 -10.40 0.44
C ILE A 65 -5.82 -9.62 -0.86
N GLU A 66 -4.90 -10.02 -1.73
CA GLU A 66 -4.78 -9.46 -3.08
C GLU A 66 -6.00 -9.83 -3.93
N HIS A 67 -6.68 -8.82 -4.47
CA HIS A 67 -7.74 -8.98 -5.46
C HIS A 67 -7.19 -9.13 -6.87
N TRP A 68 -6.17 -8.34 -7.21
CA TRP A 68 -5.50 -8.38 -8.50
C TRP A 68 -4.12 -7.72 -8.41
N ALA A 69 -3.28 -8.10 -9.37
CA ALA A 69 -2.04 -7.42 -9.69
C ALA A 69 -1.98 -7.20 -11.21
N ILE A 70 -1.43 -6.06 -11.63
CA ILE A 70 -1.14 -5.78 -13.03
C ILE A 70 0.32 -5.42 -13.21
N ASP A 71 0.92 -5.95 -14.27
CA ASP A 71 2.21 -5.49 -14.76
C ASP A 71 1.99 -4.24 -15.60
N LEU A 72 2.63 -3.15 -15.20
CA LEU A 72 2.67 -1.88 -15.94
C LEU A 72 3.69 -1.99 -17.08
N GLU A 73 3.57 -3.04 -17.92
CA GLU A 73 4.41 -3.24 -19.09
C GLU A 73 4.38 -1.99 -19.99
N GLY A 74 5.56 -1.46 -20.31
CA GLY A 74 5.71 -0.22 -21.07
C GLY A 74 6.04 1.02 -20.23
N MET A 75 6.02 0.94 -18.89
CA MET A 75 6.76 1.89 -18.05
C MET A 75 8.27 1.60 -18.15
N ALA A 76 8.85 1.96 -19.28
CA ALA A 76 10.28 1.91 -19.52
C ALA A 76 10.99 2.87 -18.57
N SER A 77 11.66 2.33 -17.54
CA SER A 77 12.88 2.79 -16.85
C SER A 77 13.10 4.28 -16.52
N ASN A 78 12.13 5.17 -16.74
CA ASN A 78 12.21 6.56 -16.36
C ASN A 78 11.51 6.70 -15.02
N LYS A 79 12.31 6.80 -13.96
CA LYS A 79 11.89 7.22 -12.62
C LYS A 79 11.04 8.49 -12.72
N SER A 80 9.74 8.34 -12.84
CA SER A 80 8.77 9.41 -12.62
C SER A 80 7.37 8.83 -12.62
N MET A 81 6.96 8.24 -11.49
CA MET A 81 5.54 8.30 -11.16
C MET A 81 5.31 9.72 -10.63
N VAL A 82 4.98 10.66 -11.53
CA VAL A 82 4.46 11.97 -11.13
C VAL A 82 3.05 11.74 -10.62
N THR A 83 2.91 11.34 -9.36
CA THR A 83 1.63 11.50 -8.67
C THR A 83 1.54 12.97 -8.29
N ARG A 84 0.79 13.75 -9.08
CA ARG A 84 0.38 15.08 -8.62
C ARG A 84 -0.45 14.88 -7.34
N SER A 85 0.03 15.55 -6.30
CA SER A 85 -0.62 15.86 -5.02
C SER A 85 -0.97 14.68 -4.10
N HIS A 86 0.05 14.12 -3.43
CA HIS A 86 0.38 14.37 -2.01
C HIS A 86 1.25 13.18 -1.55
N PRO A 87 2.57 13.33 -1.40
CA PRO A 87 3.35 12.31 -0.74
C PRO A 87 2.86 12.21 0.71
N ILE A 88 2.12 11.15 1.06
CA ILE A 88 2.07 10.68 2.45
C ILE A 88 3.40 9.98 2.71
N VAL A 89 4.48 10.76 2.67
CA VAL A 89 5.76 10.37 3.21
C VAL A 89 5.71 10.80 4.67
N ASN A 90 5.49 9.82 5.54
CA ASN A 90 5.92 9.81 6.93
C ASN A 90 5.06 10.51 8.00
N ARG A 91 3.73 10.54 7.86
CA ARG A 91 2.84 10.69 9.02
C ARG A 91 1.56 9.88 8.83
N THR A 92 1.28 9.04 9.82
CA THR A 92 0.00 8.38 10.15
C THR A 92 -1.12 8.63 9.15
N ILE A 93 -1.53 7.59 8.42
CA ILE A 93 -2.81 7.59 7.72
C ILE A 93 -3.89 7.36 8.79
N SER A 94 -4.43 8.44 9.35
CA SER A 94 -5.69 8.38 10.10
C SER A 94 -6.81 8.62 9.09
N ALA A 95 -7.54 7.56 8.73
CA ALA A 95 -8.75 7.70 7.94
C ALA A 95 -9.88 8.21 8.86
N MET A 96 -10.11 9.53 8.89
CA MET A 96 -11.30 10.08 9.56
C MET A 96 -12.54 9.76 8.73
N GLY A 97 -13.41 8.90 9.25
CA GLY A 97 -14.76 8.73 8.72
C GLY A 97 -15.59 9.98 9.03
N THR A 98 -16.08 10.67 8.00
CA THR A 98 -17.14 11.68 8.18
C THR A 98 -18.50 11.00 8.24
N ALA A 99 -19.31 11.50 9.17
CA ALA A 99 -20.63 11.04 9.61
C ALA A 99 -21.65 10.71 8.51
#